data_AF-A0A7W1YP21-F1
#
_entry.id   AF-A0A7W1YP21-F1
#
_cell.length_a   1.000
_cell.length_b   1.000
_cell.length_c   1.000
_cell.angle_alpha   90.00
_cell.angle_beta   90.00
_cell.angle_gamma   90.00
#
_symmetry.space_group_name_H-M   'P 1'
#
loop_
_entity.id
_entity.type
_entity.pdbx_description
1 polymer ?
#
loop_
_entity_poly.entity_id
_entity_poly.type
_entity_poly.pdbx_seq_one_letter_code
_entity_poly.pdbx_strand_id
1 'polypeptide(L)'
;MDDKNRTLTTYVGDMHALEHHMLEPFQRQLELTKDSPEAHQVVQQLVDTARRHETALDARVQQLGHPQKTVTDSVKAAVAALFGVAAGAIDTVRPQQVSKALRDSYTATNHAIIAYIMLQTTAIALNDQETATLAEQHLQDCVHNAQAIASVMPTLVIKDVSDDVGPVSPDLAKQVTSNKQVGSLYQSSNTAGA
;
A
#
# COMPACT_ATOMS: atom_id res chain seq x y z
N MET A 1 22.31 -1.02 -22.91
CA MET A 1 21.83 -0.32 -21.71
C MET A 1 23.00 -0.28 -20.75
N ASP A 2 23.36 0.89 -20.21
CA ASP A 2 24.36 0.92 -19.14
C ASP A 2 23.81 0.20 -17.88
N ASP A 3 24.71 -0.30 -17.04
CA ASP A 3 24.33 -1.12 -15.89
C ASP A 3 23.54 -0.35 -14.82
N LYS A 4 23.72 0.97 -14.75
CA LYS A 4 22.97 1.87 -13.87
C LYS A 4 21.50 1.91 -14.27
N ASN A 5 21.21 2.28 -15.52
CA ASN A 5 19.85 2.41 -16.03
C ASN A 5 19.12 1.07 -15.97
N ARG A 6 19.82 -0.04 -16.26
CA ARG A 6 19.24 -1.39 -16.12
C ARG A 6 18.79 -1.66 -14.69
N THR A 7 19.64 -1.35 -13.71
CA THR A 7 19.31 -1.53 -12.28
C THR A 7 18.13 -0.64 -11.88
N LEU A 8 18.12 0.63 -12.27
CA LEU A 8 17.02 1.55 -11.96
C LEU A 8 15.70 1.11 -12.61
N THR A 9 15.72 0.73 -13.89
CA THR A 9 14.53 0.22 -14.58
C THR A 9 13.96 -1.02 -13.91
N THR A 10 14.81 -1.93 -13.40
CA THR A 10 14.35 -3.08 -12.62
C THR A 10 13.62 -2.63 -11.35
N TYR A 11 14.26 -1.84 -10.49
CA TYR A 11 13.64 -1.43 -9.22
C TYR A 11 12.37 -0.57 -9.41
N VAL A 12 12.36 0.35 -10.39
CA VAL A 12 11.16 1.15 -10.69
C VAL A 12 10.05 0.25 -11.26
N GLY A 13 10.40 -0.72 -12.12
CA GLY A 13 9.46 -1.71 -12.65
C GLY A 13 8.88 -2.63 -11.57
N ASP A 14 9.68 -3.04 -10.59
CA ASP A 14 9.23 -3.82 -9.44
C ASP A 14 8.23 -3.01 -8.59
N MET A 15 8.49 -1.72 -8.36
CA MET A 15 7.54 -0.85 -7.67
C MET A 15 6.26 -0.65 -8.47
N HIS A 16 6.34 -0.49 -9.79
CA HIS A 16 5.14 -0.40 -10.64
C HIS A 16 4.30 -1.66 -10.52
N ALA A 17 4.93 -2.85 -10.60
CA ALA A 17 4.24 -4.12 -10.43
C ALA A 17 3.58 -4.24 -9.04
N LEU A 18 4.26 -3.81 -7.99
CA LEU A 18 3.72 -3.82 -6.62
C LEU A 18 2.48 -2.91 -6.50
N GLU A 19 2.55 -1.67 -6.98
CA GLU A 19 1.41 -0.73 -6.96
C GLU A 19 0.21 -1.26 -7.77
N HIS A 20 0.49 -1.83 -8.94
CA HIS A 20 -0.53 -2.48 -9.76
C HIS A 20 -1.24 -3.61 -9.03
N HIS A 21 -0.48 -4.46 -8.35
CA HIS A 21 -1.03 -5.57 -7.57
C HIS A 21 -1.84 -5.12 -6.35
N MET A 22 -1.50 -3.98 -5.74
CA MET A 22 -2.25 -3.42 -4.63
C MET A 22 -3.57 -2.78 -5.08
N LEU A 23 -3.63 -2.23 -6.30
CA LEU A 23 -4.77 -1.47 -6.79
C LEU A 23 -6.07 -2.30 -6.84
N GLU A 24 -6.03 -3.52 -7.38
CA GLU A 24 -7.23 -4.33 -7.53
C GLU A 24 -7.85 -4.71 -6.16
N PRO A 25 -7.10 -5.25 -5.17
CA PRO A 25 -7.60 -5.44 -3.82
C PRO A 25 -8.19 -4.16 -3.19
N PHE A 26 -7.55 -3.00 -3.36
CA PHE A 26 -8.07 -1.74 -2.81
C PHE A 26 -9.40 -1.34 -3.47
N GLN A 27 -9.53 -1.50 -4.79
CA GLN A 27 -10.79 -1.22 -5.49
C GLN A 27 -11.93 -2.13 -5.03
N ARG A 28 -11.66 -3.42 -4.81
CA ARG A 28 -12.68 -4.35 -4.27
C ARG A 28 -13.15 -3.94 -2.87
N GLN A 29 -12.28 -3.31 -2.08
CA GLN A 29 -12.61 -2.84 -0.72
C GLN A 29 -13.53 -1.61 -0.69
N LEU A 30 -13.67 -0.87 -1.79
CA LEU A 30 -14.62 0.26 -1.87
C LEU A 30 -16.07 -0.21 -1.65
N GLU A 31 -16.42 -1.37 -2.20
CA GLU A 31 -17.73 -2.00 -2.00
C GLU A 31 -17.92 -2.50 -0.56
N LEU A 32 -16.88 -3.12 0.02
CA LEU A 32 -16.92 -3.64 1.39
C LEU A 32 -17.05 -2.53 2.45
N THR A 33 -16.63 -1.31 2.12
CA THR A 33 -16.57 -0.19 3.07
C THR A 33 -17.75 0.78 2.97
N LYS A 34 -18.73 0.54 2.09
CA LYS A 34 -19.87 1.45 1.83
C LYS A 34 -20.63 1.88 3.07
N ASP A 35 -20.79 0.97 4.03
CA ASP A 35 -21.52 1.22 5.28
C ASP A 35 -20.65 1.85 6.39
N SER A 36 -19.38 2.16 6.08
CA SER A 36 -18.44 2.82 6.99
C SER A 36 -17.76 3.99 6.27
N PRO A 37 -18.35 5.21 6.35
CA PRO A 37 -17.83 6.38 5.64
C PRO A 37 -16.34 6.67 5.89
N GLU A 38 -15.89 6.51 7.14
CA GLU A 38 -14.48 6.70 7.51
C GLU A 38 -13.56 5.67 6.82
N ALA A 39 -13.92 4.38 6.85
CA ALA A 39 -13.14 3.35 6.18
C ALA A 39 -13.19 3.48 4.65
N HIS A 40 -14.34 3.89 4.10
CA HIS A 40 -14.48 4.13 2.67
C HIS A 40 -13.56 5.25 2.18
N GLN A 41 -13.47 6.35 2.94
CA GLN A 41 -12.55 7.44 2.63
C GLN A 41 -11.09 6.98 2.66
N VAL A 42 -10.70 6.17 3.64
CA VAL A 42 -9.35 5.59 3.71
C VAL A 42 -9.08 4.71 2.49
N VAL A 43 -10.00 3.81 2.11
CA VAL A 43 -9.82 2.95 0.94
C VAL A 43 -9.76 3.76 -0.36
N GLN A 44 -10.59 4.79 -0.50
CA GLN A 44 -10.53 5.69 -1.65
C GLN A 44 -9.16 6.36 -1.77
N GLN A 45 -8.60 6.82 -0.64
CA GLN A 45 -7.24 7.38 -0.61
C GLN A 45 -6.18 6.36 -1.04
N LEU A 46 -6.29 5.08 -0.65
CA LEU A 46 -5.39 4.01 -1.09
C LEU A 46 -5.45 3.83 -2.62
N VAL A 47 -6.66 3.75 -3.18
CA VAL A 47 -6.89 3.60 -4.63
C VAL A 47 -6.30 4.78 -5.40
N ASP A 48 -6.56 6.01 -4.96
CA ASP A 48 -6.10 7.21 -5.63
C ASP A 48 -4.57 7.36 -5.55
N THR A 49 -3.98 6.96 -4.43
CA THR A 49 -2.52 6.93 -4.26
C THR A 49 -1.87 5.92 -5.20
N ALA A 50 -2.34 4.67 -5.20
CA ALA A 50 -1.78 3.61 -6.05
C ALA A 50 -1.85 3.98 -7.55
N ARG A 51 -2.96 4.56 -8.01
CA ARG A 51 -3.11 5.04 -9.40
C ARG A 51 -2.12 6.15 -9.76
N ARG A 52 -1.95 7.14 -8.87
CA ARG A 52 -0.95 8.20 -9.05
C ARG A 52 0.45 7.60 -9.11
N HIS A 53 0.73 6.63 -8.23
CA HIS A 53 2.02 5.98 -8.17
C HIS A 53 2.33 5.19 -9.45
N GLU A 54 1.42 4.34 -9.91
CA GLU A 54 1.56 3.61 -11.19
C GLU A 54 1.88 4.56 -12.34
N THR A 55 1.12 5.64 -12.47
CA THR A 55 1.30 6.63 -13.55
C THR A 55 2.68 7.26 -13.51
N ALA A 56 3.16 7.65 -12.33
CA ALA A 56 4.47 8.28 -12.17
C ALA A 56 5.62 7.29 -12.39
N LEU A 57 5.46 6.04 -11.95
CA LEU A 57 6.46 4.97 -12.16
C LEU A 57 6.54 4.56 -13.63
N ASP A 58 5.42 4.45 -14.34
CA ASP A 58 5.41 4.17 -15.78
C ASP A 58 6.15 5.27 -16.56
N ALA A 59 5.85 6.54 -16.24
CA ALA A 59 6.57 7.67 -16.82
C ALA A 59 8.08 7.60 -16.51
N ARG A 60 8.47 7.24 -15.28
CA ARG A 60 9.88 7.10 -14.91
C ARG A 60 10.58 5.96 -15.64
N VAL A 61 9.94 4.80 -15.79
CA VAL A 61 10.48 3.69 -16.58
C VAL A 61 10.72 4.11 -18.03
N GLN A 62 9.77 4.83 -18.64
CA GLN A 62 9.91 5.32 -20.01
C GLN A 62 11.10 6.28 -20.18
N GLN A 63 11.33 7.16 -19.21
CA GLN A 63 12.48 8.08 -19.19
C GLN A 63 13.83 7.38 -19.01
N LEU A 64 13.90 6.32 -18.21
CA LEU A 64 15.13 5.57 -17.94
C LEU A 64 15.65 4.75 -19.14
N GLY A 65 14.80 4.46 -20.14
CA GLY A 65 15.28 3.94 -21.43
C GLY A 65 14.30 3.13 -22.27
N HIS A 66 13.63 3.84 -23.19
CA HIS A 66 13.29 3.53 -24.60
C HIS A 66 12.59 2.21 -25.06
N PRO A 67 11.67 2.30 -26.06
CA PRO A 67 10.50 1.43 -26.31
C PRO A 67 10.74 0.01 -26.88
N GLN A 68 11.94 -0.57 -26.77
CA GLN A 68 12.24 -1.88 -27.40
C GLN A 68 12.24 -3.08 -26.44
N LYS A 69 12.12 -2.84 -25.14
CA LYS A 69 11.54 -3.81 -24.21
C LYS A 69 10.40 -3.11 -23.55
N THR A 70 9.23 -3.29 -24.13
CA THR A 70 7.95 -2.91 -23.54
C THR A 70 7.98 -3.25 -22.05
N VAL A 71 7.55 -2.30 -21.22
CA VAL A 71 7.30 -2.46 -19.76
C VAL A 71 6.68 -3.82 -19.45
N THR A 72 5.86 -4.33 -20.37
CA THR A 72 5.25 -5.65 -20.42
C THR A 72 6.20 -6.84 -20.19
N ASP A 73 7.47 -6.80 -20.61
CA ASP A 73 8.39 -7.96 -20.50
C ASP A 73 9.07 -8.07 -19.12
N SER A 74 9.43 -6.94 -18.51
CA SER A 74 9.98 -6.89 -17.15
C SER A 74 8.88 -6.95 -16.09
N VAL A 75 7.73 -6.30 -16.32
CA VAL A 75 6.56 -6.41 -15.45
C VAL A 75 6.01 -7.83 -15.44
N LYS A 76 5.93 -8.54 -16.57
CA LYS A 76 5.50 -9.96 -16.59
C LYS A 76 6.40 -10.88 -15.76
N ALA A 77 7.70 -10.59 -15.67
CA ALA A 77 8.63 -11.39 -14.89
C ALA A 77 8.54 -11.12 -13.37
N ALA A 78 8.38 -9.85 -12.96
CA ALA A 78 8.27 -9.45 -11.55
C ALA A 78 6.91 -9.83 -10.94
N VAL A 79 5.82 -9.65 -11.70
CA VAL A 79 4.44 -10.04 -11.32
C VAL A 79 4.32 -11.55 -11.06
N ALA A 80 5.03 -12.38 -11.83
CA ALA A 80 4.97 -13.82 -11.68
C ALA A 80 5.76 -14.36 -10.47
N ALA A 81 6.70 -13.59 -9.92
CA ALA A 81 7.64 -14.05 -8.90
C ALA A 81 7.22 -13.71 -7.46
N LEU A 82 6.49 -12.60 -7.23
CA LEU A 82 6.25 -12.12 -5.87
C LEU A 82 5.07 -12.80 -5.16
N PHE A 83 4.06 -13.28 -5.88
CA PHE A 83 2.92 -13.97 -5.26
C PHE A 83 2.41 -15.09 -6.16
N GLY A 84 3.19 -16.17 -6.23
CA GLY A 84 2.80 -17.42 -6.85
C GLY A 84 1.34 -17.75 -6.55
N VAL A 85 0.59 -18.02 -7.62
CA VAL A 85 -0.84 -18.34 -7.63
C VAL A 85 -1.18 -19.31 -6.51
N ALA A 86 -1.75 -18.79 -5.42
CA ALA A 86 -2.52 -19.62 -4.50
C ALA A 86 -3.92 -19.77 -5.09
N ALA A 87 -4.11 -20.85 -5.86
CA ALA A 87 -5.40 -21.50 -6.02
C ALA A 87 -6.05 -21.63 -4.63
N GLY A 88 -7.32 -21.31 -4.41
CA GLY A 88 -8.46 -21.95 -5.04
C GLY A 88 -9.35 -22.49 -3.90
N ALA A 89 -10.63 -22.12 -3.95
CA ALA A 89 -11.79 -22.78 -3.35
C ALA A 89 -11.67 -23.35 -1.92
N ILE A 90 -11.88 -22.49 -0.92
CA ILE A 90 -12.53 -22.77 0.39
C ILE A 90 -13.04 -21.37 0.84
N ASP A 91 -14.28 -21.05 1.19
CA ASP A 91 -15.55 -21.74 1.40
C ASP A 91 -16.63 -20.66 1.23
N THR A 92 -17.81 -21.05 0.76
CA THR A 92 -19.07 -20.42 1.18
C THR A 92 -19.08 -20.35 2.71
N VAL A 93 -19.04 -19.16 3.33
CA VAL A 93 -19.60 -18.78 4.66
C VAL A 93 -18.99 -17.44 5.13
N ARG A 94 -19.85 -16.42 5.28
CA ARG A 94 -19.61 -15.01 5.70
C ARG A 94 -18.88 -14.06 4.71
N PRO A 95 -19.40 -12.83 4.50
CA PRO A 95 -18.65 -11.75 3.85
C PRO A 95 -17.31 -11.53 4.56
N GLN A 96 -16.26 -11.22 3.79
CA GLN A 96 -14.97 -10.83 4.36
C GLN A 96 -15.16 -9.60 5.26
N GLN A 97 -14.79 -9.73 6.53
CA GLN A 97 -14.84 -8.63 7.49
C GLN A 97 -13.93 -7.48 7.01
N VAL A 98 -14.44 -6.25 7.12
CA VAL A 98 -13.76 -5.05 6.63
C VAL A 98 -12.41 -4.86 7.33
N SER A 99 -12.32 -5.17 8.64
CA SER A 99 -11.04 -5.09 9.37
C SER A 99 -9.96 -6.02 8.81
N LYS A 100 -10.33 -7.24 8.38
CA LYS A 100 -9.39 -8.22 7.83
C LYS A 100 -8.86 -7.75 6.47
N ALA A 101 -9.74 -7.21 5.62
CA ALA A 101 -9.33 -6.67 4.33
C ALA A 101 -8.38 -5.47 4.51
N LEU A 102 -8.70 -4.55 5.43
CA LEU A 102 -7.85 -3.38 5.71
C LEU A 102 -6.53 -3.76 6.39
N ARG A 103 -6.49 -4.82 7.21
CA ARG A 103 -5.24 -5.37 7.75
C ARG A 103 -4.31 -5.86 6.64
N ASP A 104 -4.87 -6.53 5.64
CA ASP A 104 -4.09 -7.01 4.49
C ASP A 104 -3.56 -5.82 3.68
N SER A 105 -4.38 -4.78 3.49
CA SER A 105 -3.95 -3.50 2.91
C SER A 105 -2.84 -2.85 3.71
N TYR A 106 -2.92 -2.82 5.05
CA TYR A 106 -1.87 -2.27 5.91
C TYR A 106 -0.54 -3.01 5.72
N THR A 107 -0.60 -4.33 5.59
CA THR A 107 0.58 -5.18 5.37
C THR A 107 1.21 -4.90 4.00
N ALA A 108 0.39 -4.83 2.95
CA ALA A 108 0.85 -4.49 1.60
C ALA A 108 1.45 -3.08 1.54
N THR A 109 0.82 -2.09 2.18
CA THR A 109 1.34 -0.73 2.27
C THR A 109 2.67 -0.67 3.03
N ASN A 110 2.84 -1.41 4.13
CA ASN A 110 4.14 -1.46 4.84
C ASN A 110 5.22 -2.18 4.03
N HIS A 111 4.85 -3.18 3.22
CA HIS A 111 5.77 -3.78 2.27
C HIS A 111 6.24 -2.76 1.24
N ALA A 112 5.33 -1.95 0.69
CA ALA A 112 5.65 -0.85 -0.22
C ALA A 112 6.57 0.20 0.43
N ILE A 113 6.37 0.55 1.70
CA ILE A 113 7.27 1.44 2.45
C ILE A 113 8.71 0.93 2.40
N ILE A 114 8.95 -0.33 2.77
CA ILE A 114 10.32 -0.89 2.73
C ILE A 114 10.85 -0.98 1.30
N ALA A 115 10.02 -1.32 0.32
CA ALA A 115 10.43 -1.40 -1.07
C ALA A 115 10.80 -0.02 -1.66
N TYR A 116 10.08 1.05 -1.28
CA TYR A 116 10.45 2.42 -1.64
C TYR A 116 11.74 2.88 -0.96
N ILE A 117 12.00 2.49 0.29
CA ILE A 117 13.31 2.75 0.94
C ILE A 117 14.44 2.09 0.13
N MET A 118 14.24 0.85 -0.33
CA MET A 118 15.22 0.16 -1.18
C MET A 118 15.44 0.88 -2.52
N LEU A 119 14.36 1.32 -3.18
CA LEU A 119 14.44 2.08 -4.43
C LEU A 119 15.16 3.42 -4.23
N GLN A 120 14.78 4.19 -3.20
CA GLN A 120 15.40 5.48 -2.88
C GLN A 120 16.90 5.32 -2.62
N THR A 121 17.27 4.32 -1.80
CA THR A 121 18.67 4.02 -1.48
C THR A 121 19.46 3.67 -2.75
N THR A 122 18.88 2.84 -3.62
CA THR A 122 19.49 2.44 -4.89
C THR A 122 19.68 3.64 -5.82
N ALA A 123 18.66 4.50 -5.93
CA ALA A 123 18.71 5.70 -6.75
C ALA A 123 19.78 6.69 -6.27
N ILE A 124 19.88 6.92 -4.95
CA ILE A 124 20.92 7.75 -4.34
C ILE A 124 22.31 7.16 -4.64
N ALA A 125 22.50 5.85 -4.42
CA ALA A 125 23.77 5.18 -4.67
C ALA A 125 24.23 5.26 -6.13
N LEU A 126 23.28 5.33 -7.06
CA LEU A 126 23.53 5.45 -8.49
C LEU A 126 23.55 6.91 -8.99
N ASN A 127 23.45 7.91 -8.11
CA ASN A 127 23.36 9.33 -8.46
C ASN A 127 22.20 9.62 -9.44
N ASP A 128 21.02 9.08 -9.15
CA ASP A 128 19.79 9.36 -9.88
C ASP A 128 18.78 10.08 -8.98
N GLN A 129 18.92 11.41 -8.91
CA GLN A 129 18.13 12.22 -7.98
C GLN A 129 16.63 12.21 -8.31
N GLU A 130 16.27 12.10 -9.59
CA GLU A 130 14.87 12.07 -10.03
C GLU A 130 14.14 10.84 -9.49
N THR A 131 14.73 9.64 -9.60
CA THR A 131 14.16 8.43 -9.02
C THR A 131 14.18 8.47 -7.49
N ALA A 132 15.23 9.05 -6.88
CA ALA A 132 15.31 9.17 -5.43
C ALA A 132 14.17 10.03 -4.86
N THR A 133 13.91 11.20 -5.46
CA THR A 133 12.82 12.08 -5.07
C THR A 133 11.45 11.43 -5.30
N LEU A 134 11.28 10.72 -6.42
CA LEU A 134 10.04 9.97 -6.69
C LEU A 134 9.79 8.92 -5.59
N ALA A 135 10.79 8.12 -5.27
CA ALA A 135 10.69 7.09 -4.24
C ALA A 135 10.39 7.67 -2.86
N GLU A 136 10.97 8.83 -2.52
CA GLU A 136 10.71 9.53 -1.27
C GLU A 136 9.25 10.00 -1.15
N GLN A 137 8.71 10.59 -2.22
CA GLN A 137 7.32 11.06 -2.24
C GLN A 137 6.35 9.90 -2.05
N HIS A 138 6.58 8.80 -2.77
CA HIS A 138 5.73 7.62 -2.66
C HIS A 138 5.85 6.94 -1.28
N LEU A 139 7.06 6.90 -0.71
CA LEU A 139 7.31 6.43 0.65
C LEU A 139 6.45 7.21 1.66
N GLN A 140 6.44 8.54 1.58
CA GLN A 140 5.65 9.41 2.45
C GLN A 140 4.15 9.14 2.30
N ASP A 141 3.65 9.03 1.07
CA ASP A 141 2.26 8.67 0.77
C ASP A 141 1.89 7.30 1.38
N CYS A 142 2.77 6.29 1.27
CA CYS A 142 2.56 4.99 1.88
C CYS A 142 2.54 5.04 3.42
N VAL A 143 3.42 5.84 4.04
CA VAL A 143 3.41 6.04 5.51
C VAL A 143 2.08 6.65 5.97
N HIS A 144 1.60 7.69 5.28
CA HIS A 144 0.31 8.30 5.58
C HIS A 144 -0.85 7.31 5.42
N ASN A 145 -0.82 6.50 4.36
CA ASN A 145 -1.83 5.47 4.10
C ASN A 145 -1.84 4.38 5.17
N ALA A 146 -0.67 3.90 5.60
CA ALA A 146 -0.56 2.92 6.69
C ALA A 146 -1.14 3.48 8.00
N GLN A 147 -0.84 4.74 8.32
CA GLN A 147 -1.41 5.42 9.48
C GLN A 147 -2.93 5.58 9.39
N ALA A 148 -3.44 5.96 8.22
CA ALA A 148 -4.87 6.11 7.96
C ALA A 148 -5.62 4.79 8.19
N ILE A 149 -5.14 3.68 7.61
CA ILE A 149 -5.72 2.34 7.82
C ILE A 149 -5.76 1.98 9.30
N ALA A 150 -4.64 2.14 9.98
CA ALA A 150 -4.54 1.66 11.34
C ALA A 150 -5.33 2.57 12.32
N SER A 151 -5.60 3.84 11.97
CA SER A 151 -6.47 4.75 12.74
C SER A 151 -7.95 4.33 12.76
N VAL A 152 -8.46 3.72 11.67
CA VAL A 152 -9.86 3.26 11.59
C VAL A 152 -10.05 1.84 12.12
N MET A 153 -8.94 1.09 12.33
CA MET A 153 -8.97 -0.32 12.71
C MET A 153 -9.76 -0.62 13.99
N PRO A 154 -9.62 0.13 15.11
CA PRO A 154 -10.37 -0.16 16.33
C PRO A 154 -11.88 -0.11 16.13
N THR A 155 -12.38 0.90 15.40
CA THR A 155 -13.81 1.05 15.09
C THR A 155 -14.31 -0.10 14.24
N LEU A 156 -13.53 -0.53 13.24
CA LEU A 156 -13.88 -1.66 12.38
C LEU A 156 -13.94 -2.97 13.15
N VAL A 157 -12.99 -3.21 14.06
CA VAL A 157 -13.02 -4.41 14.90
C VAL A 157 -14.24 -4.41 15.83
N ILE A 158 -14.62 -3.28 16.42
CA ILE A 158 -15.85 -3.18 17.22
C ILE A 158 -17.10 -3.48 16.38
N LYS A 159 -17.14 -3.01 15.13
CA LYS A 159 -18.22 -3.33 14.20
C LYS A 159 -18.26 -4.84 13.91
N ASP A 160 -17.12 -5.44 13.56
CA ASP A 160 -17.05 -6.87 13.23
C ASP A 160 -17.44 -7.75 14.43
N VAL A 161 -17.03 -7.37 15.65
CA VAL A 161 -17.48 -8.05 16.88
C VAL A 161 -18.98 -7.89 17.05
N SER A 162 -19.53 -6.69 16.84
CA SER A 162 -20.97 -6.45 16.96
C SER A 162 -21.79 -7.27 15.96
N ASP A 163 -21.29 -7.43 14.74
CA ASP A 163 -21.89 -8.26 13.70
C ASP A 163 -21.82 -9.76 14.06
N ASP A 164 -20.81 -10.17 14.83
CA ASP A 164 -20.58 -11.57 15.20
C ASP A 164 -21.35 -12.02 16.45
N VAL A 165 -21.44 -11.17 17.49
CA VAL A 165 -21.98 -11.54 18.82
C VAL A 165 -23.16 -10.68 19.29
N GLY A 166 -23.62 -9.73 18.47
CA GLY A 166 -24.68 -8.78 18.81
C GLY A 166 -24.14 -7.44 19.32
N PRO A 167 -25.02 -6.46 19.63
CA PRO A 167 -24.61 -5.07 19.86
C PRO A 167 -23.56 -4.91 20.96
N VAL A 168 -22.43 -4.27 20.61
CA VAL A 168 -21.37 -3.87 21.54
C VAL A 168 -21.25 -2.34 21.55
N SER A 169 -20.84 -1.75 22.67
CA SER A 169 -20.68 -0.30 22.78
C SER A 169 -19.58 0.22 21.82
N PRO A 170 -19.90 1.18 20.93
CA PRO A 170 -18.92 1.81 20.03
C PRO A 170 -17.77 2.52 20.76
N ASP A 171 -18.02 2.99 21.99
CA ASP A 171 -17.03 3.72 22.78
C ASP A 171 -15.83 2.85 23.21
N LEU A 172 -15.92 1.52 23.10
CA LEU A 172 -14.80 0.63 23.41
C LEU A 172 -13.60 0.84 22.47
N ALA A 173 -13.81 1.34 21.25
CA ALA A 173 -12.72 1.72 20.35
C ALA A 173 -11.80 2.79 20.97
N LYS A 174 -12.37 3.70 21.78
CA LYS A 174 -11.62 4.78 22.45
C LYS A 174 -10.67 4.26 23.53
N GLN A 175 -10.95 3.09 24.12
CA GLN A 175 -10.06 2.48 25.11
C GLN A 175 -8.76 1.99 24.45
N VAL A 176 -8.82 1.55 23.19
CA VAL A 176 -7.64 1.15 22.43
C VAL A 176 -6.86 2.37 21.95
N THR A 177 -7.54 3.39 21.41
CA THR A 177 -6.87 4.58 20.86
C THR A 177 -6.29 5.51 21.94
N SER A 178 -6.81 5.46 23.18
CA SER A 178 -6.24 6.18 24.32
C SER A 178 -4.99 5.51 24.92
N ASN A 179 -4.63 4.30 24.47
CA ASN A 179 -3.36 3.68 24.85
C ASN A 179 -2.20 4.46 24.22
N LYS A 180 -1.41 5.15 25.04
CA LYS A 180 -0.28 6.00 24.60
C LYS A 180 0.79 5.25 23.80
N GLN A 181 1.02 3.96 24.10
CA GLN A 181 2.00 3.15 23.36
C GLN A 181 1.50 2.89 21.93
N VAL A 182 0.21 2.56 21.80
CA VAL A 182 -0.45 2.39 20.50
C VAL A 182 -0.52 3.72 19.75
N GLY A 183 -0.91 4.80 20.43
CA GLY A 183 -0.96 6.16 19.87
C GLY A 183 0.39 6.65 19.32
N SER A 184 1.51 6.29 19.97
CA SER A 184 2.85 6.69 19.51
C SER A 184 3.24 6.09 18.16
N LEU A 185 2.70 4.91 17.80
CA LEU A 185 2.93 4.29 16.48
C LEU A 185 2.33 5.12 15.33
N TYR A 186 1.35 5.98 15.64
CA TYR A 186 0.69 6.87 14.68
C TYR A 186 1.25 8.29 14.66
N GLN A 187 2.00 8.68 15.70
CA GLN A 187 2.50 10.05 15.88
C GLN A 187 3.98 10.22 15.47
N SER A 188 4.74 9.14 15.33
CA SER A 188 6.21 9.20 15.21
C SER A 188 6.76 9.59 13.82
N SER A 189 5.94 9.96 12.84
CA SER A 189 6.43 10.36 11.50
C SER A 189 6.58 11.87 11.31
N ASN A 190 6.20 12.70 12.29
CA ASN A 190 6.20 14.17 12.16
C ASN A 190 7.40 14.87 12.82
N THR A 191 8.38 14.14 13.37
CA THR A 191 9.50 14.74 14.12
C THR A 191 10.89 14.39 13.59
N ALA A 192 11.01 13.79 12.40
CA ALA A 192 12.30 13.50 11.76
C ALA A 192 12.67 14.51 10.65
N GLY A 193 12.37 15.80 10.88
CA GLY A 193 12.63 16.87 9.91
C GLY A 193 12.72 18.26 10.54
N ALA A 194 13.40 18.37 11.68
CA ALA A 194 13.78 19.64 12.31
C ALA A 194 15.30 19.73 12.44
#